data_AF-A0A2E2I713-F1
#
_entry.id   AF-A0A2E2I713-F1
#
_cell.length_a   1.000
_cell.length_b   1.000
_cell.length_c   1.000
_cell.angle_alpha   90.00
_cell.angle_beta   90.00
_cell.angle_gamma   90.00
#
_symmetry.space_group_name_H-M   'P 1'
#
loop_
_entity.id
_entity.type
_entity.pdbx_description
1 polymer ?
#
loop_
_entity_poly.entity_id
_entity_poly.type
_entity_poly.pdbx_seq_one_letter_code
_entity_poly.pdbx_strand_id
1 'polypeptide(L)'
;MEEALEATTPFYTIDPMVSTRLQAVQDALLNNQWSKMISNDDDLRIRLITQGVENPDSRDSITWDDANLFFLSCIDLTRDGKPNHLEAGISKARFGRFPYKDGSPLTYLMEWIRIARDNFEQMEILENLLEKLTGCLEGTSIETGTGRIMMQGWLDATETTELRKCLTSRCWRASADEPFDGGCTDSA
;
A
#
# COMPACT_ATOMS: atom_id res chain seq x y z
N MET A 1 6.59 30.36 -12.53
CA MET A 1 6.73 29.73 -11.19
C MET A 1 6.31 28.25 -11.20
N GLU A 2 5.84 27.74 -12.34
CA GLU A 2 5.39 26.35 -12.52
C GLU A 2 6.56 25.44 -12.97
N GLU A 3 7.47 25.93 -13.81
CA GLU A 3 8.63 25.18 -14.33
C GLU A 3 9.71 24.83 -13.29
N ALA A 4 9.73 25.47 -12.12
CA ALA A 4 10.73 25.19 -11.09
C ALA A 4 10.35 24.02 -10.16
N LEU A 5 9.10 23.56 -10.20
CA LEU A 5 8.61 22.43 -9.40
C LEU A 5 8.90 21.07 -10.06
N GLU A 6 9.27 21.03 -11.34
CA GLU A 6 9.58 19.80 -12.08
C GLU A 6 11.03 19.30 -11.92
N ALA A 7 11.91 20.09 -11.28
CA ALA A 7 13.34 19.78 -11.23
C ALA A 7 13.73 18.72 -10.18
N THR A 8 12.84 18.38 -9.25
CA THR A 8 13.11 17.37 -8.21
C THR A 8 11.99 16.35 -8.16
N THR A 9 12.33 15.07 -8.34
CA THR A 9 11.40 13.96 -8.08
C THR A 9 10.82 14.10 -6.67
N PRO A 10 9.48 14.01 -6.51
CA PRO A 10 8.85 14.07 -5.20
C PRO A 10 9.53 13.14 -4.19
N PHE A 11 9.71 13.62 -2.96
CA PHE A 11 10.11 12.75 -1.86
C PHE A 11 8.87 12.03 -1.35
N TYR A 12 8.75 10.74 -1.63
CA TYR A 12 7.72 9.90 -1.05
C TYR A 12 8.10 9.52 0.38
N THR A 13 7.19 9.74 1.31
CA THR A 13 7.24 9.13 2.63
C THR A 13 6.40 7.86 2.59
N ILE A 14 6.99 6.75 3.01
CA ILE A 14 6.26 5.48 3.18
C ILE A 14 6.16 5.21 4.66
N ASP A 15 4.92 4.98 5.08
CA ASP A 15 4.54 4.63 6.43
C ASP A 15 3.92 3.23 6.42
N PRO A 16 4.42 2.32 7.27
CA PRO A 16 3.88 0.98 7.34
C PRO A 16 2.47 0.98 7.92
N MET A 17 1.57 0.28 7.24
CA MET A 17 0.23 -0.01 7.74
C MET A 17 0.17 -1.50 8.11
N VAL A 18 0.47 -1.80 9.37
CA VAL A 18 0.34 -3.15 9.93
C VAL A 18 -0.85 -3.13 10.87
N SER A 19 -1.99 -3.60 10.37
CA SER A 19 -3.24 -3.54 11.13
C SER A 19 -4.17 -4.70 10.77
N THR A 20 -4.80 -5.27 11.78
CA THR A 20 -5.91 -6.22 11.61
C THR A 20 -7.17 -5.55 11.08
N ARG A 21 -7.19 -4.21 11.02
CA ARG A 21 -8.35 -3.40 10.61
C ARG A 21 -8.41 -3.11 9.12
N LEU A 22 -7.38 -3.43 8.33
CA LEU A 22 -7.28 -3.04 6.91
C LEU A 22 -8.54 -3.38 6.12
N GLN A 23 -8.95 -4.65 6.09
CA GLN A 23 -10.17 -5.06 5.38
C GLN A 23 -11.43 -4.45 5.98
N ALA A 24 -11.57 -4.50 7.31
CA ALA A 24 -12.78 -4.07 7.99
C ALA A 24 -13.05 -2.55 7.81
N VAL A 25 -12.00 -1.74 7.84
CA VAL A 25 -12.09 -0.28 7.63
C VAL A 25 -12.36 0.02 6.16
N GLN A 26 -11.70 -0.68 5.22
CA GLN A 26 -12.00 -0.54 3.79
C GLN A 26 -13.48 -0.80 3.53
N ASP A 27 -13.98 -1.96 3.98
CA ASP A 27 -15.38 -2.36 3.79
C ASP A 27 -16.34 -1.36 4.44
N ALA A 28 -15.97 -0.82 5.60
CA ALA A 28 -16.79 0.14 6.33
C ALA A 28 -16.92 1.48 5.61
N LEU A 29 -15.82 1.98 5.02
CA LEU A 29 -15.81 3.22 4.26
C LEU A 29 -16.54 3.06 2.92
N LEU A 30 -16.28 1.98 2.19
CA LEU A 30 -16.85 1.78 0.85
C LEU A 30 -18.33 1.38 0.87
N ASN A 31 -18.79 0.69 1.92
CA ASN A 31 -20.15 0.15 1.99
C ASN A 31 -21.05 0.87 3.01
N ASN A 32 -20.68 2.09 3.43
CA ASN A 32 -21.43 2.87 4.42
C ASN A 32 -21.68 2.12 5.75
N GLN A 33 -20.71 1.32 6.21
CA GLN A 33 -20.79 0.56 7.47
C GLN A 33 -19.90 1.16 8.59
N TRP A 34 -19.49 2.43 8.46
CA TRP A 34 -18.60 3.10 9.40
C TRP A 34 -19.06 3.03 10.86
N SER A 35 -20.32 3.34 11.15
CA SER A 35 -20.86 3.30 12.51
C SER A 35 -20.70 1.92 13.15
N LYS A 36 -20.92 0.85 12.37
CA LYS A 36 -20.74 -0.53 12.81
C LYS A 36 -19.26 -0.85 13.09
N MET A 37 -18.34 -0.35 12.28
CA MET A 37 -16.89 -0.50 12.51
C MET A 37 -16.49 0.11 13.86
N ILE A 38 -16.90 1.36 14.12
CA ILE A 38 -16.59 2.06 15.37
C ILE A 38 -17.24 1.39 16.59
N SER A 39 -18.45 0.87 16.43
CA SER A 39 -19.15 0.14 17.51
C SER A 39 -18.44 -1.16 17.92
N ASN A 40 -17.66 -1.76 17.01
CA ASN A 40 -16.98 -3.04 17.23
C ASN A 40 -15.51 -2.89 17.64
N ASP A 41 -14.99 -1.66 17.70
CA ASP A 41 -13.57 -1.39 17.90
C ASP A 41 -13.37 -0.16 18.80
N ASP A 42 -13.43 -0.40 20.11
CA ASP A 42 -13.26 0.64 21.13
C ASP A 42 -11.91 1.36 21.02
N ASP A 43 -10.85 0.64 20.63
CA ASP A 43 -9.52 1.22 20.46
C ASP A 43 -9.51 2.25 19.31
N LEU A 44 -10.13 1.92 18.17
CA LEU A 44 -10.28 2.85 17.06
C LEU A 44 -11.16 4.06 17.45
N ARG A 45 -12.25 3.81 18.18
CA ARG A 45 -13.11 4.88 18.72
C ARG A 45 -12.31 5.85 19.60
N ILE A 46 -11.59 5.34 20.60
CA ILE A 46 -10.76 6.12 21.52
C ILE A 46 -9.70 6.89 20.75
N ARG A 47 -9.07 6.25 19.75
CA ARG A 47 -8.06 6.87 18.91
C ARG A 47 -8.61 8.08 18.16
N LEU A 48 -9.77 7.96 17.51
CA LEU A 48 -10.38 9.06 16.76
C LEU A 48 -10.75 10.23 17.68
N ILE A 49 -11.32 9.96 18.86
CA ILE A 49 -11.63 10.98 19.87
C ILE A 49 -10.36 11.73 20.29
N THR A 50 -9.28 10.99 20.54
CA THR A 50 -7.99 11.58 20.96
C THR A 50 -7.38 12.46 19.87
N GLN A 51 -7.68 12.19 18.61
CA GLN A 51 -7.26 12.99 17.45
C GLN A 51 -8.24 14.15 17.13
N GLY A 52 -9.25 14.39 17.98
CA GLY A 52 -10.15 15.54 17.88
C GLY A 52 -11.46 15.26 17.15
N VAL A 53 -11.83 14.01 16.89
CA VAL A 53 -13.14 13.66 16.33
C VAL A 53 -14.18 13.65 17.46
N GLU A 54 -15.13 14.59 17.42
CA GLU A 54 -16.17 14.72 18.45
C GLU A 54 -17.16 13.55 18.45
N ASN A 55 -17.58 13.07 17.27
CA ASN A 55 -18.56 12.00 17.12
C ASN A 55 -18.08 10.89 16.16
N PRO A 56 -17.18 9.99 16.61
CA PRO A 56 -16.61 8.96 15.74
C PRO A 56 -17.64 8.03 15.09
N ASP A 57 -18.80 7.79 15.71
CA ASP A 57 -19.82 6.87 15.19
C ASP A 57 -20.47 7.36 13.88
N SER A 58 -20.39 8.66 13.58
CA SER A 58 -20.99 9.26 12.39
C SER A 58 -19.90 9.66 11.39
N ARG A 59 -19.82 8.94 10.26
CA ARG A 59 -18.89 9.25 9.17
C ARG A 59 -19.03 10.69 8.68
N ASP A 60 -20.27 11.18 8.55
CA ASP A 60 -20.59 12.54 8.07
C ASP A 60 -20.11 13.64 9.00
N SER A 61 -19.90 13.33 10.30
CA SER A 61 -19.36 14.29 11.25
C SER A 61 -17.84 14.44 11.18
N ILE A 62 -17.16 13.52 10.47
CA ILE A 62 -15.70 13.51 10.32
C ILE A 62 -15.34 14.27 9.05
N THR A 63 -14.58 15.35 9.20
CA THR A 63 -14.18 16.21 8.07
C THR A 63 -13.06 15.64 7.20
N TRP A 64 -12.40 14.57 7.65
CA TRP A 64 -11.35 13.90 6.92
C TRP A 64 -11.92 13.10 5.75
N ASP A 65 -11.19 13.06 4.64
CA ASP A 65 -11.51 12.17 3.52
C ASP A 65 -11.24 10.70 3.88
N ASP A 66 -11.77 9.78 3.06
CA ASP A 66 -11.71 8.34 3.32
C ASP A 66 -10.26 7.81 3.32
N ALA A 67 -9.39 8.35 2.46
CA ALA A 67 -7.98 7.97 2.43
C ALA A 67 -7.25 8.32 3.74
N ASN A 68 -7.42 9.55 4.24
CA ASN A 68 -6.86 9.98 5.53
C ASN A 68 -7.47 9.21 6.70
N LEU A 69 -8.78 8.95 6.66
CA LEU A 69 -9.46 8.20 7.72
C LEU A 69 -9.01 6.72 7.73
N PHE A 70 -8.84 6.12 6.55
CA PHE A 70 -8.27 4.78 6.40
C PHE A 70 -6.83 4.71 6.93
N PHE A 71 -5.99 5.68 6.55
CA PHE A 71 -4.62 5.82 7.05
C PHE A 71 -4.58 5.81 8.58
N LEU A 72 -5.32 6.74 9.19
CA LEU A 72 -5.31 6.93 10.63
C LEU A 72 -5.90 5.74 11.37
N SER A 73 -6.84 5.02 10.76
CA SER A 73 -7.42 3.81 11.36
C SER A 73 -6.46 2.63 11.34
N CYS A 74 -5.53 2.59 10.38
CA CYS A 74 -4.73 1.40 10.07
C CYS A 74 -3.21 1.60 10.22
N ILE A 75 -2.72 2.82 10.44
CA ILE A 75 -1.30 3.05 10.67
C ILE A 75 -0.85 2.41 11.99
N ASP A 76 0.29 1.75 11.90
CA ASP A 76 0.94 1.07 13.01
C ASP A 76 1.68 2.08 13.91
N LEU A 77 1.40 2.03 15.21
CA LEU A 77 1.93 2.96 16.19
C LEU A 77 2.74 2.23 17.26
N THR A 78 3.83 2.86 17.67
CA THR A 78 4.53 2.57 18.92
C THR A 78 3.59 2.75 20.12
N ARG A 79 4.00 2.21 21.28
CA ARG A 79 3.29 2.40 22.56
C ARG A 79 3.12 3.88 22.95
N ASP A 80 4.01 4.74 22.49
CA ASP A 80 3.96 6.19 22.74
C ASP A 80 3.14 6.95 21.68
N GLY A 81 2.42 6.24 20.80
CA GLY A 81 1.53 6.83 19.80
C GLY A 81 2.24 7.40 18.56
N LYS A 82 3.53 7.11 18.37
CA LYS A 82 4.28 7.53 17.18
C LYS A 82 4.23 6.45 16.10
N PRO A 83 4.13 6.80 14.80
CA PRO A 83 4.25 5.85 13.70
C PRO A 83 5.47 4.94 13.83
N ASN A 84 5.27 3.63 13.68
CA ASN A 84 6.39 2.70 13.54
C ASN A 84 7.15 3.02 12.25
N HIS A 85 8.47 2.93 12.32
CA HIS A 85 9.31 3.09 11.15
C HIS A 85 9.43 1.76 10.40
N LEU A 86 9.56 1.83 9.07
CA LEU A 86 10.04 0.68 8.30
C LEU A 86 11.38 0.19 8.88
N GLU A 87 11.59 -1.13 8.86
CA GLU A 87 12.76 -1.77 9.46
C GLU A 87 14.08 -1.13 9.01
N ALA A 88 15.05 -1.10 9.93
CA ALA A 88 16.38 -0.55 9.68
C ALA A 88 17.06 -1.28 8.50
N GLY A 89 17.61 -0.51 7.56
CA GLY A 89 18.28 -1.03 6.36
C GLY A 89 17.46 -0.89 5.07
N ILE A 90 16.17 -0.56 5.15
CA ILE A 90 15.36 -0.22 3.98
C ILE A 90 15.45 1.29 3.71
N SER A 91 16.14 1.66 2.63
CA SER A 91 16.22 3.08 2.23
C SER A 91 14.87 3.56 1.69
N LYS A 92 14.15 4.35 2.50
CA LYS A 92 12.89 5.03 2.11
C LYS A 92 13.04 5.82 0.81
N ALA A 93 14.25 6.35 0.55
CA ALA A 93 14.55 7.12 -0.65
C ALA A 93 14.54 6.28 -1.94
N ARG A 94 14.50 4.94 -1.88
CA ARG A 94 14.45 4.09 -3.09
C ARG A 94 13.04 3.92 -3.64
N PHE A 95 12.01 4.05 -2.80
CA PHE A 95 10.64 3.88 -3.27
C PHE A 95 10.15 5.10 -4.04
N GLY A 96 9.42 4.86 -5.13
CA GLY A 96 9.03 5.92 -6.07
C GLY A 96 10.23 6.51 -6.84
N ARG A 97 11.39 5.84 -6.79
CA ARG A 97 12.64 6.25 -7.47
C ARG A 97 13.28 5.14 -8.27
N PHE A 98 12.56 4.04 -8.52
CA PHE A 98 13.02 3.09 -9.51
C PHE A 98 13.15 3.82 -10.86
N PRO A 99 14.22 3.62 -11.66
CA PRO A 99 14.49 4.45 -12.83
C PRO A 99 13.57 4.11 -14.03
N TYR A 100 12.27 3.91 -13.80
CA TYR A 100 11.30 3.52 -14.81
C TYR A 100 9.93 4.16 -14.55
N LYS A 101 9.33 4.75 -15.59
CA LYS A 101 7.96 5.33 -15.61
C LYS A 101 7.56 6.02 -14.28
N ASP A 102 6.72 5.36 -13.49
CA ASP A 102 6.09 5.85 -12.25
C ASP A 102 7.00 5.76 -11.01
N GLY A 103 8.21 5.24 -11.17
CA GLY A 103 9.17 5.06 -10.09
C GLY A 103 8.91 3.84 -9.21
N SER A 104 7.92 3.00 -9.54
CA SER A 104 7.52 1.84 -8.77
C SER A 104 8.26 0.57 -9.23
N PRO A 105 9.00 -0.11 -8.34
CA PRO A 105 9.58 -1.41 -8.66
C PRO A 105 8.52 -2.50 -8.88
N LEU A 106 7.32 -2.36 -8.28
CA LEU A 106 6.23 -3.31 -8.45
C LEU A 106 5.64 -3.23 -9.86
N THR A 107 5.38 -2.02 -10.36
CA THR A 107 4.90 -1.80 -11.73
C THR A 107 5.93 -2.29 -12.74
N TYR A 108 7.21 -2.06 -12.47
CA TYR A 108 8.30 -2.60 -13.29
C TYR A 108 8.28 -4.13 -13.34
N LEU A 109 8.20 -4.79 -12.18
CA LEU A 109 8.11 -6.25 -12.11
C LEU A 109 6.93 -6.75 -12.92
N MET A 110 5.72 -6.26 -12.67
CA MET A 110 4.51 -6.69 -13.38
C MET A 110 4.63 -6.56 -14.90
N GLU A 111 5.29 -5.51 -15.40
CA GLU A 111 5.45 -5.31 -16.83
C GLU A 111 6.49 -6.23 -17.48
N TRP A 112 7.55 -6.59 -16.76
CA TRP A 112 8.75 -7.21 -17.33
C TRP A 112 9.02 -8.65 -16.90
N ILE A 113 8.32 -9.20 -15.92
CA ILE A 113 8.40 -10.63 -15.60
C ILE A 113 7.63 -11.48 -16.62
N ARG A 114 8.16 -12.65 -16.94
CA ARG A 114 7.54 -13.65 -17.81
C ARG A 114 7.62 -15.00 -17.14
N ILE A 115 6.69 -15.89 -17.47
CA ILE A 115 6.75 -17.27 -17.01
C ILE A 115 8.05 -17.97 -17.48
N ALA A 116 8.71 -18.69 -16.58
CA ALA A 116 9.99 -19.37 -16.85
C ALA A 116 9.86 -20.88 -17.16
N ARG A 117 8.73 -21.52 -16.80
CA ARG A 117 8.45 -22.97 -16.93
C ARG A 117 6.95 -23.21 -17.06
N ASP A 118 6.50 -24.47 -17.12
CA ASP A 118 5.08 -24.84 -16.98
C ASP A 118 4.53 -24.63 -15.54
N ASN A 119 5.00 -23.58 -14.84
CA ASN A 119 4.62 -23.20 -13.48
C ASN A 119 3.53 -22.11 -13.52
N PHE A 120 2.50 -22.31 -14.35
CA PHE A 120 1.45 -21.33 -14.59
C PHE A 120 0.73 -20.90 -13.31
N GLU A 121 0.43 -21.85 -12.43
CA GLU A 121 -0.24 -21.59 -11.15
C GLU A 121 0.57 -20.65 -10.24
N GLN A 122 1.87 -20.89 -10.08
CA GLN A 122 2.73 -20.02 -9.24
C GLN A 122 2.93 -18.64 -9.86
N MET A 123 2.93 -18.55 -11.20
CA MET A 123 3.00 -17.28 -11.91
C MET A 123 1.71 -16.47 -11.71
N GLU A 124 0.55 -17.11 -11.85
CA GLU A 124 -0.76 -16.49 -11.62
C GLU A 124 -0.90 -16.02 -10.18
N ILE A 125 -0.45 -16.82 -9.20
CA ILE A 125 -0.39 -16.39 -7.79
C ILE A 125 0.49 -15.15 -7.64
N LEU A 126 1.68 -15.11 -8.28
CA LEU A 126 2.57 -13.96 -8.22
C LEU A 126 1.91 -12.70 -8.80
N GLU A 127 1.33 -12.80 -9.98
CA GLU A 127 0.64 -11.70 -10.66
C GLU A 127 -0.51 -11.16 -9.81
N ASN A 128 -1.38 -12.04 -9.30
CA ASN A 128 -2.49 -11.65 -8.43
C ASN A 128 -2.03 -10.94 -7.15
N LEU A 129 -0.94 -11.40 -6.52
CA LEU A 129 -0.39 -10.78 -5.31
C LEU A 129 0.25 -9.41 -5.60
N LEU A 130 0.94 -9.26 -6.73
CA LEU A 130 1.49 -7.97 -7.16
C LEU A 130 0.38 -6.98 -7.54
N GLU A 131 -0.64 -7.42 -8.28
CA GLU A 131 -1.83 -6.63 -8.59
C GLU A 131 -2.58 -6.22 -7.34
N LYS A 132 -2.70 -7.12 -6.35
CA LYS A 132 -3.33 -6.78 -5.08
C LYS A 132 -2.57 -5.67 -4.36
N LEU A 133 -1.23 -5.68 -4.39
CA LEU A 133 -0.41 -4.63 -3.77
C LEU A 133 -0.49 -3.28 -4.48
N THR A 134 -0.72 -3.24 -5.80
CA THR A 134 -0.71 -1.99 -6.59
C THR A 134 -2.10 -1.45 -6.89
N GLY A 135 -3.10 -2.32 -7.03
CA GLY A 135 -4.39 -1.97 -7.63
C GLY A 135 -5.62 -2.15 -6.74
N CYS A 136 -5.54 -2.77 -5.55
CA CYS A 136 -6.76 -3.10 -4.80
C CYS A 136 -7.55 -1.90 -4.26
N LEU A 137 -7.00 -0.69 -4.35
CA LEU A 137 -7.65 0.57 -3.97
C LEU A 137 -7.93 1.49 -5.15
N GLU A 138 -7.53 1.12 -6.37
CA GLU A 138 -7.73 1.93 -7.57
C GLU A 138 -9.22 2.19 -7.82
N GLY A 139 -9.57 3.44 -8.11
CA GLY A 139 -10.94 3.89 -8.35
C GLY A 139 -11.81 4.00 -7.11
N THR A 140 -11.26 3.79 -5.91
CA THR A 140 -12.00 3.93 -4.64
C THR A 140 -11.81 5.32 -4.02
N SER A 141 -12.69 5.71 -3.10
CA SER A 141 -12.52 6.95 -2.32
C SER A 141 -11.31 6.93 -1.38
N ILE A 142 -10.67 5.77 -1.19
CA ILE A 142 -9.52 5.55 -0.31
C ILE A 142 -8.19 5.72 -1.08
N GLU A 143 -8.22 5.64 -2.42
CA GLU A 143 -7.02 5.65 -3.27
C GLU A 143 -6.15 6.89 -3.05
N THR A 144 -6.77 8.07 -3.02
CA THR A 144 -6.07 9.34 -2.89
C THR A 144 -6.78 10.25 -1.90
N GLY A 145 -5.99 11.03 -1.15
CA GLY A 145 -6.48 11.91 -0.11
C GLY A 145 -5.82 13.28 -0.09
N THR A 146 -6.42 14.16 0.71
CA THR A 146 -5.86 15.47 1.07
C THR A 146 -4.44 15.27 1.63
N GLY A 147 -3.55 16.21 1.32
CA GLY A 147 -2.14 16.10 1.70
C GLY A 147 -1.29 15.24 0.77
N ARG A 148 -1.83 14.87 -0.41
CA ARG A 148 -1.17 14.00 -1.40
C ARG A 148 -0.90 12.59 -0.88
N ILE A 149 -1.76 12.11 0.01
CA ILE A 149 -1.77 10.71 0.41
C ILE A 149 -2.20 9.88 -0.79
N MET A 150 -1.48 8.79 -1.02
CA MET A 150 -1.81 7.77 -2.01
C MET A 150 -1.74 6.42 -1.31
N MET A 151 -2.88 5.74 -1.25
CA MET A 151 -2.97 4.40 -0.68
C MET A 151 -2.74 3.36 -1.76
N GLN A 152 -1.82 2.46 -1.45
CA GLN A 152 -1.58 1.24 -2.22
C GLN A 152 -2.31 0.08 -1.55
N GLY A 153 -2.27 -1.08 -2.19
CA GLY A 153 -2.85 -2.27 -1.60
C GLY A 153 -2.03 -2.90 -0.49
N TRP A 154 -2.57 -3.97 0.08
CA TRP A 154 -1.94 -4.73 1.16
C TRP A 154 -2.09 -6.22 0.93
N LEU A 155 -1.22 -6.97 1.61
CA LEU A 155 -1.29 -8.41 1.74
C LEU A 155 -1.50 -8.79 3.20
N ASP A 156 -2.19 -9.88 3.44
CA ASP A 156 -2.18 -10.52 4.75
C ASP A 156 -0.87 -11.31 4.98
N ALA A 157 -0.73 -11.90 6.16
CA ALA A 157 0.49 -12.63 6.54
C ALA A 157 0.74 -13.89 5.67
N THR A 158 -0.33 -14.57 5.25
CA THR A 158 -0.27 -15.74 4.38
C THR A 158 0.18 -15.33 2.99
N GLU A 159 -0.49 -14.32 2.43
CA GLU A 159 -0.20 -13.75 1.12
C GLU A 159 1.21 -13.17 1.05
N THR A 160 1.67 -12.49 2.11
CA THR A 160 3.06 -11.98 2.19
C THR A 160 4.08 -13.14 2.14
N THR A 161 3.78 -14.24 2.84
CA THR A 161 4.63 -15.43 2.83
C THR A 161 4.63 -16.08 1.45
N GLU A 162 3.49 -16.11 0.78
CA GLU A 162 3.31 -16.68 -0.54
C GLU A 162 4.00 -15.84 -1.63
N LEU A 163 3.86 -14.52 -1.58
CA LEU A 163 4.57 -13.58 -2.46
C LEU A 163 6.09 -13.82 -2.36
N ARG A 164 6.63 -13.89 -1.14
CA ARG A 164 8.06 -14.17 -0.93
C ARG A 164 8.49 -15.50 -1.54
N LYS A 165 7.67 -16.55 -1.41
CA LYS A 165 7.95 -17.85 -2.03
C LYS A 165 7.96 -17.74 -3.55
N CYS A 166 6.98 -17.07 -4.14
CA CYS A 166 6.91 -16.89 -5.60
C CYS A 166 8.09 -16.07 -6.14
N LEU A 167 8.41 -14.93 -5.52
CA LEU A 167 9.54 -14.06 -5.91
C LEU A 167 10.88 -14.79 -5.87
N THR A 168 11.10 -15.66 -4.87
CA THR A 168 12.36 -16.43 -4.72
C THR A 168 12.36 -17.75 -5.49
N SER A 169 11.24 -18.13 -6.10
CA SER A 169 11.13 -19.36 -6.89
C SER A 169 11.71 -19.17 -8.30
N ARG A 170 11.60 -20.22 -9.12
CA ARG A 170 11.92 -20.18 -10.55
C ARG A 170 10.67 -20.18 -11.43
N CYS A 171 9.53 -19.69 -10.93
CA CYS A 171 8.28 -19.61 -11.70
C CYS A 171 8.32 -18.49 -12.76
N TRP A 172 9.12 -17.45 -12.52
CA TRP A 172 9.26 -16.30 -13.40
C TRP A 172 10.72 -16.12 -13.87
N ARG A 173 10.89 -15.34 -14.92
CA ARG A 173 12.16 -14.84 -15.47
C ARG A 173 11.95 -13.43 -15.99
N ALA A 174 13.01 -12.64 -16.06
CA ALA A 174 12.96 -11.37 -16.77
C ALA A 174 12.66 -11.58 -18.26
N SER A 175 11.88 -10.67 -18.84
CA SER A 175 11.69 -10.56 -20.28
C SER A 175 13.03 -10.29 -20.97
N ALA A 176 13.23 -10.85 -22.16
CA ALA A 176 14.41 -10.54 -22.98
C ALA A 176 14.43 -9.07 -23.44
N ASP A 177 13.27 -8.42 -23.42
CA ASP A 177 13.08 -7.02 -23.82
C ASP A 177 13.11 -6.05 -22.63
N GLU A 178 13.49 -6.50 -21.42
CA GLU A 178 13.55 -5.60 -20.26
C GLU A 178 14.53 -4.43 -20.52
N PRO A 179 14.18 -3.19 -20.14
CA PRO A 179 14.97 -2.01 -20.46
C PRO A 179 16.26 -1.92 -19.64
N PHE A 180 16.31 -2.56 -18.46
CA PHE A 180 17.47 -2.57 -17.58
C PHE A 180 17.93 -4.00 -17.34
N ASP A 181 19.19 -4.30 -17.69
CA ASP A 181 19.80 -5.60 -17.40
C ASP A 181 19.79 -5.88 -15.90
N GLY A 182 19.08 -6.93 -15.49
CA GLY A 182 18.92 -7.30 -14.09
C GLY A 182 17.85 -6.50 -13.35
N GLY A 183 17.12 -5.61 -14.02
CA GLY A 183 16.12 -4.74 -13.40
C GLY A 183 15.04 -5.50 -12.66
N CYS A 184 14.56 -6.63 -13.20
CA CYS A 184 13.59 -7.47 -12.50
C CYS A 184 14.20 -8.12 -11.24
N THR A 185 15.49 -8.48 -11.29
CA THR A 185 16.17 -9.12 -10.15
C THR A 185 16.41 -8.12 -9.01
N ASP A 186 16.73 -6.86 -9.34
CA ASP A 186 16.92 -5.80 -8.35
C ASP A 186 15.60 -5.30 -7.74
N SER A 187 14.49 -5.49 -8.45
CA SER A 187 13.15 -5.07 -8.02
C SER A 187 12.45 -6.09 -7.12
N ALA A 188 12.71 -7.39 -7.32
CA ALA A 188 12.10 -8.52 -6.61
C ALA A 188 12.66 -8.73 -5.20
#